data_AF-A0A151ERA5-F1
#
_entry.id   AF-A0A151ERA5-F1
#
_cell.length_a   1.000
_cell.length_b   1.000
_cell.length_c   1.000
_cell.angle_alpha   90.00
_cell.angle_beta   90.00
_cell.angle_gamma   90.00
#
_symmetry.space_group_name_H-M   'P 1'
#
loop_
_entity.id
_entity.type
_entity.pdbx_description
1 polymer ?
#
loop_
_entity_poly.entity_id
_entity_poly.type
_entity_poly.pdbx_seq_one_letter_code
_entity_poly.pdbx_strand_id
1 'polypeptide(L)'
;MLKIKQDKNEFEIINILEMVQIIYNDGKMDIFKAVQITDEGVYTGRIRNHNEFIDGGFIPKQNIKKIIDGIERKIRKRKSNF
;
A
#
# COMPACT_ATOMS: atom_id res chain seq x y z
N MET A 1 -39.41 -3.78 6.49
CA MET A 1 -38.54 -4.93 6.17
C MET A 1 -37.32 -4.39 5.43
N LEU A 2 -36.24 -4.05 6.13
CA LEU A 2 -35.02 -3.52 5.51
C LEU A 2 -34.20 -4.68 4.93
N LYS A 3 -34.21 -4.84 3.60
CA LYS A 3 -33.21 -5.65 2.89
C LYS A 3 -32.11 -4.72 2.40
N ILE A 4 -31.13 -4.43 3.27
CA ILE A 4 -29.86 -3.87 2.81
C ILE A 4 -29.03 -5.06 2.32
N LYS A 5 -29.12 -5.36 1.02
CA LYS A 5 -28.11 -6.18 0.34
C LYS A 5 -26.99 -5.23 -0.10
N GLN A 6 -26.04 -4.95 0.78
CA GLN A 6 -24.76 -4.37 0.41
C GLN A 6 -23.71 -5.47 0.47
N ASP A 7 -23.64 -6.27 -0.60
CA ASP A 7 -22.55 -7.23 -0.78
C ASP A 7 -22.14 -7.18 -2.25
N LYS A 8 -21.26 -6.23 -2.60
CA LYS A 8 -20.50 -6.26 -3.87
C LYS A 8 -19.08 -5.69 -3.67
N ASN A 9 -18.23 -6.55 -3.09
CA ASN A 9 -16.77 -6.48 -2.98
C ASN A 9 -16.16 -5.35 -2.12
N GLU A 10 -16.09 -5.61 -0.81
CA GLU A 10 -15.34 -4.83 0.20
C GLU A 10 -13.83 -4.76 -0.06
N PHE A 11 -13.30 -5.63 -0.92
CA PHE A 11 -11.88 -5.74 -1.20
C PHE A 11 -11.57 -5.47 -2.66
N GLU A 12 -10.41 -4.87 -2.90
CA GLU A 12 -9.75 -4.76 -4.20
C GLU A 12 -8.44 -5.54 -4.20
N ILE A 13 -7.98 -5.92 -5.39
CA ILE A 13 -6.65 -6.51 -5.58
C ILE A 13 -5.70 -5.40 -6.00
N ILE A 14 -4.64 -5.22 -5.23
CA ILE A 14 -3.60 -4.24 -5.50
C ILE A 14 -2.25 -4.94 -5.72
N ASN A 15 -1.35 -4.28 -6.43
CA ASN A 15 0.06 -4.67 -6.44
C ASN A 15 0.76 -3.96 -5.29
N ILE A 16 1.52 -4.71 -4.51
CA ILE A 16 2.42 -4.20 -3.49
C ILE A 16 3.85 -4.64 -3.79
N LEU A 17 4.80 -3.93 -3.21
CA LEU A 17 6.18 -4.37 -3.10
C LEU A 17 6.49 -4.67 -1.64
N GLU A 18 7.06 -5.84 -1.36
CA GLU A 18 7.54 -6.23 -0.04
C GLU A 18 9.04 -5.92 0.13
N MET A 19 9.46 -5.57 1.36
CA MET A 19 10.88 -5.31 1.72
C MET A 19 11.54 -4.22 0.85
N VAL A 20 10.91 -3.04 0.81
CA VAL A 20 11.32 -1.93 -0.05
C VAL A 20 12.14 -0.90 0.73
N GLN A 21 13.15 -0.35 0.08
CA GLN A 21 13.90 0.81 0.54
C GLN A 21 13.41 2.08 -0.19
N ILE A 22 13.02 3.09 0.58
CA ILE A 22 12.64 4.41 0.06
C ILE A 22 13.73 5.42 0.42
N ILE A 23 14.31 6.05 -0.59
CA ILE A 23 15.28 7.14 -0.45
C ILE A 23 14.53 8.46 -0.66
N TYR A 24 14.60 9.35 0.32
CA TYR A 24 13.97 10.67 0.28
C TYR A 24 14.89 11.70 -0.38
N ASN A 25 14.34 12.89 -0.68
CA ASN A 25 15.09 13.97 -1.32
C ASN A 25 16.26 14.49 -0.48
N ASP A 26 16.17 14.42 0.85
CA ASP A 26 17.24 14.79 1.78
C ASP A 26 18.34 13.71 1.89
N GLY A 27 18.19 12.59 1.18
CA GLY A 27 19.13 11.47 1.19
C GLY A 27 18.91 10.48 2.34
N LYS A 28 17.95 10.72 3.25
CA LYS A 28 17.57 9.72 4.25
C LYS A 28 16.93 8.51 3.57
N MET A 29 16.96 7.39 4.28
CA MET A 29 16.49 6.12 3.78
C MET A 29 15.73 5.36 4.87
N ASP A 30 14.57 4.83 4.50
CA ASP A 30 13.76 3.94 5.35
C ASP A 30 13.47 2.62 4.65
N ILE A 31 13.32 1.57 5.44
CA ILE A 31 12.93 0.22 4.98
C ILE A 31 11.49 -0.05 5.40
N PHE A 32 10.65 -0.42 4.43
CA PHE A 32 9.26 -0.75 4.64
C PHE A 32 8.98 -2.22 4.33
N LYS A 33 8.20 -2.86 5.21
CA LYS A 33 7.80 -4.26 5.04
C LYS A 33 6.93 -4.47 3.81
N ALA A 34 5.98 -3.57 3.56
CA ALA A 34 5.13 -3.59 2.39
C ALA A 34 4.73 -2.17 2.01
N VAL A 35 4.69 -1.89 0.72
CA VAL A 35 4.24 -0.62 0.16
C VAL A 35 3.36 -0.82 -1.06
N GLN A 36 2.38 0.06 -1.25
CA GLN A 36 1.61 0.19 -2.49
C GLN A 36 2.05 1.47 -3.20
N ILE A 37 2.59 1.33 -4.41
CA ILE A 37 2.97 2.48 -5.25
C ILE A 37 1.76 2.94 -6.06
N THR A 38 1.55 4.25 -6.11
CA THR A 38 0.50 4.92 -6.87
C THR A 38 1.09 6.10 -7.64
N ASP A 39 0.31 6.73 -8.51
CA ASP A 39 0.76 7.91 -9.25
C ASP A 39 1.05 9.11 -8.33
N GLU A 40 0.34 9.20 -7.21
CA GLU A 40 0.44 10.30 -6.23
C GLU A 40 1.57 10.10 -5.22
N GLY A 41 1.97 8.85 -4.97
CA GLY A 41 2.95 8.52 -3.94
C GLY A 41 2.90 7.06 -3.51
N VAL A 42 3.32 6.81 -2.28
CA VAL A 42 3.47 5.46 -1.73
C VAL A 42 2.69 5.32 -0.44
N TYR A 43 1.74 4.39 -0.41
CA TYR A 43 1.12 3.94 0.83
C TYR A 43 2.06 2.93 1.50
N THR A 44 2.47 3.20 2.73
CA THR A 44 3.26 2.26 3.54
C THR A 44 2.31 1.42 4.37
N GLY A 45 2.71 0.19 4.69
CA GLY A 45 1.83 -0.69 5.44
C GLY A 45 2.47 -1.99 5.88
N ARG A 46 1.61 -2.90 6.32
CA ARG A 46 1.97 -4.27 6.68
C ARG A 46 0.99 -5.26 6.08
N ILE A 47 1.45 -6.49 5.93
CA ILE A 47 0.60 -7.61 5.52
C ILE A 47 0.04 -8.31 6.75
N ARG A 48 -1.28 -8.46 6.81
CA ARG A 48 -1.99 -9.26 7.81
C ARG A 48 -2.46 -10.58 7.18
N ASN A 49 -2.36 -11.67 7.94
CA ASN A 49 -2.83 -13.01 7.53
C ASN A 49 -2.31 -13.44 6.14
N HIS A 50 -1.11 -12.99 5.77
CA HIS A 50 -0.45 -13.22 4.48
C HIS A 50 -1.16 -12.70 3.23
N ASN A 51 -2.37 -12.15 3.30
CA ASN A 51 -3.19 -11.85 2.11
C ASN A 51 -3.96 -10.52 2.18
N GLU A 52 -3.79 -9.72 3.25
CA GLU A 52 -4.42 -8.40 3.38
C GLU A 52 -3.35 -7.33 3.62
N PHE A 53 -3.31 -6.30 2.78
CA PHE A 53 -2.52 -5.10 2.99
C PHE A 53 -3.29 -4.13 3.89
N ILE A 54 -2.62 -3.66 4.95
CA ILE A 54 -3.16 -2.67 5.88
C ILE A 54 -2.30 -1.41 5.80
N ASP A 55 -2.94 -0.30 5.41
CA ASP A 55 -2.31 1.01 5.35
C ASP A 55 -1.81 1.46 6.73
N GLY A 56 -0.62 2.04 6.76
CA GLY A 56 0.02 2.63 7.93
C GLY A 56 0.40 4.10 7.74
N GLY A 57 0.50 4.57 6.50
CA GLY A 57 0.81 5.96 6.18
C GLY A 57 0.93 6.19 4.68
N PHE A 58 1.15 7.45 4.29
CA PHE A 58 1.33 7.85 2.89
C PHE A 58 2.53 8.80 2.75
N ILE A 59 3.37 8.53 1.74
CA ILE A 59 4.52 9.34 1.37
C ILE A 59 4.25 9.93 -0.01
N PRO A 60 4.06 11.26 -0.13
CA PRO A 60 3.86 11.91 -1.42
C PRO A 60 5.05 11.69 -2.36
N LYS A 61 4.78 11.47 -3.65
CA LYS A 61 5.81 11.21 -4.68
C LYS A 61 6.88 12.30 -4.72
N GLN A 62 6.50 13.56 -4.52
CA GLN A 62 7.43 14.69 -4.51
C GLN A 62 8.49 14.62 -3.40
N ASN A 63 8.28 13.81 -2.36
CA ASN A 63 9.23 13.61 -1.26
C ASN A 63 10.17 12.40 -1.51
N ILE A 64 9.90 11.61 -2.55
CA ILE A 64 10.62 10.38 -2.86
C ILE A 64 11.61 10.65 -3.99
N LYS A 65 12.90 10.41 -3.69
CA LYS A 65 13.96 10.49 -4.67
C LYS A 65 14.08 9.18 -5.46
N LYS A 66 14.02 8.05 -4.77
CA LYS A 66 14.16 6.72 -5.38
C LYS A 66 13.48 5.65 -4.53
N ILE A 67 12.92 4.66 -5.22
CA ILE A 67 12.47 3.40 -4.61
C ILE A 67 13.41 2.32 -5.13
N ILE A 68 13.99 1.52 -4.24
CA ILE A 68 14.88 0.41 -4.59
C ILE A 68 14.45 -0.88 -3.92
N ASP A 69 14.88 -1.99 -4.53
CA ASP A 69 14.48 -3.35 -4.19
C ASP A 69 12.95 -3.55 -4.31
N GLY A 70 12.46 -4.65 -3.75
CA GLY A 70 11.05 -4.98 -3.72
C GLY A 70 10.74 -6.28 -4.44
N ILE A 71 9.92 -7.11 -3.78
CA ILE A 71 9.29 -8.26 -4.43
C ILE A 71 7.84 -7.91 -4.69
N GLU A 72 7.45 -7.90 -5.97
CA GLU A 72 6.08 -7.59 -6.36
C GLU A 72 5.13 -8.72 -6.00
N ARG A 73 3.97 -8.35 -5.44
CA ARG A 73 2.93 -9.30 -5.07
C ARG A 73 1.54 -8.68 -5.21
N LYS A 74 0.59 -9.49 -5.67
CA LYS A 74 -0.84 -9.17 -5.66
C LYS A 74 -1.46 -9.54 -4.32
N ILE A 75 -2.15 -8.59 -3.69
CA ILE A 75 -2.76 -8.79 -2.37
C ILE A 75 -4.12 -8.08 -2.28
N ARG A 76 -4.95 -8.50 -1.33
CA ARG A 76 -6.23 -7.83 -1.06
C ARG A 76 -6.01 -6.59 -0.23
N LYS A 77 -6.71 -5.52 -0.53
CA LYS A 77 -6.86 -4.32 0.30
C LYS A 77 -8.34 -4.02 0.47
N ARG A 78 -8.75 -3.57 1.65
CA ARG A 78 -10.13 -3.10 1.83
C ARG A 78 -10.33 -1.82 1.05
N LYS A 79 -11.43 -1.71 0.30
CA LYS A 79 -11.81 -0.46 -0.33
C LYS A 79 -12.14 0.54 0.78
N SER A 80 -11.43 1.66 0.78
CA SER A 80 -11.74 2.75 1.69
C SER A 80 -13.01 3.44 1.20
N ASN A 81 -14.08 3.39 1.99
CA ASN A 81 -15.28 4.19 1.76
C ASN A 81 -15.02 5.58 2.36
N PHE A 82 -14.32 6.44 1.64
CA PHE A 82 -14.23 7.87 1.96
C PHE A 82 -15.01 8.67 0.93
#